data_AF-A0A4Q4VNZ2-F1
#
_entry.id   AF-A0A4Q4VNZ2-F1
#
_cell.length_a   1.000
_cell.length_b   1.000
_cell.length_c   1.000
_cell.angle_alpha   90.00
_cell.angle_beta   90.00
_cell.angle_gamma   90.00
#
_symmetry.space_group_name_H-M   'P 1'
#
loop_
_entity.id
_entity.type
_entity.pdbx_description
1 polymer ?
#
loop_
_entity_poly.entity_id
_entity_poly.type
_entity_poly.pdbx_seq_one_letter_code
_entity_poly.pdbx_strand_id
1 'polypeptide(L)'
;MFAGDIFAGKVFDDYGPHYLLIAGTFLHVFGLIMTSISKTYYQILLSQAVCSATGAELVFSPVFSSFLKKRGAALGLVAAGSSLGGVAFPVLIINLLPRVDFSWTIRCCAFMILPLLLFANFALKSSIKPQKRPIEFVAFWGMFIPFTFIVAYATVHSMSPHIAQYLVCTLNATSLLGRTVPNAIADKVGHFNVMIVMGALTSILILRLWLPSTGNAPVILFAALFGVSPGAGISLTPALYAKL
;
A
#
# COMPACT_ATOMS: atom_id res chain seq x y z
N MET A 1 -1.78 -4.26 9.54
CA MET A 1 -0.66 -3.49 8.98
C MET A 1 -0.15 -2.41 9.94
N PHE A 2 -0.59 -2.36 11.22
CA PHE A 2 -0.09 -1.35 12.18
C PHE A 2 0.00 -1.89 13.61
N ALA A 3 -0.83 -2.87 13.98
CA ALA A 3 -0.75 -3.53 15.29
C ALA A 3 0.43 -4.53 15.41
N GLY A 4 0.95 -5.04 14.28
CA GLY A 4 2.04 -6.02 14.26
C GLY A 4 3.42 -5.40 14.49
N ASP A 5 3.57 -4.11 14.22
CA ASP A 5 4.82 -3.36 14.35
C ASP A 5 5.40 -3.36 15.77
N ILE A 6 4.56 -3.50 16.81
CA ILE A 6 5.03 -3.58 18.20
C ILE A 6 5.93 -4.81 18.41
N PHE A 7 5.49 -5.96 17.87
CA PHE A 7 6.22 -7.21 18.00
C PHE A 7 7.34 -7.32 16.97
N ALA A 8 7.08 -6.92 15.72
CA ALA A 8 8.06 -6.94 14.65
C ALA A 8 9.24 -6.00 14.95
N GLY A 9 8.98 -4.81 15.49
CA GLY A 9 10.01 -3.85 15.88
C GLY A 9 10.94 -4.39 16.96
N LYS A 10 10.40 -5.06 17.99
CA LYS A 10 11.22 -5.68 19.03
C LYS A 10 12.12 -6.80 18.49
N VAL A 11 11.57 -7.68 17.65
CA VAL A 11 12.35 -8.75 17.02
C VAL A 11 13.41 -8.19 16.08
N PHE A 12 13.10 -7.10 15.36
CA PHE A 12 14.05 -6.39 14.51
C PHE A 12 15.23 -5.86 15.33
N ASP A 13 14.94 -5.23 16.46
CA ASP A 13 15.95 -4.64 17.35
C ASP A 13 16.84 -5.71 18.00
N ASP A 14 16.27 -6.86 18.40
CA ASP A 14 16.97 -7.92 19.13
C ASP A 14 17.74 -8.89 18.19
N TYR A 15 17.22 -9.16 16.98
CA TYR A 15 17.73 -10.21 16.09
C TYR A 15 18.05 -9.75 14.65
N GLY A 16 17.79 -8.48 14.33
CA GLY A 16 18.01 -7.92 13.00
C GLY A 16 16.94 -8.27 11.96
N PRO A 17 17.11 -7.82 10.70
CA PRO A 17 16.08 -7.86 9.66
C PRO A 17 15.81 -9.26 9.08
N HIS A 18 16.81 -10.15 9.06
CA HIS A 18 16.77 -11.34 8.20
C HIS A 18 15.70 -12.35 8.62
N TYR A 19 15.51 -12.58 9.92
CA TYR A 19 14.47 -13.50 10.42
C TYR A 19 13.07 -12.99 10.08
N LEU A 20 12.86 -11.68 10.16
CA LEU A 20 11.59 -11.03 9.81
C LEU A 20 11.31 -11.13 8.31
N LEU A 21 12.32 -10.88 7.47
CA LEU A 21 12.17 -10.98 6.01
C LEU A 21 11.85 -12.42 5.58
N ILE A 22 12.53 -13.42 6.12
CA ILE A 22 12.30 -14.83 5.77
C ILE A 22 10.91 -15.27 6.23
N ALA A 23 10.58 -15.04 7.51
CA ALA A 23 9.28 -15.41 8.06
C ALA A 23 8.13 -14.67 7.35
N GLY A 24 8.32 -13.37 7.10
CA GLY A 24 7.36 -12.54 6.40
C GLY A 24 7.13 -12.99 4.96
N THR A 25 8.21 -13.31 4.23
CA THR A 25 8.14 -13.82 2.85
C THR A 25 7.37 -15.13 2.80
N PHE A 26 7.69 -16.06 3.70
CA PHE A 26 6.98 -17.33 3.79
C PHE A 26 5.50 -17.12 4.08
N LEU A 27 5.15 -16.39 5.14
CA LEU A 27 3.75 -16.18 5.55
C LEU A 27 2.94 -15.44 4.48
N HIS A 28 3.53 -14.45 3.80
CA HIS A 28 2.83 -13.67 2.79
C HIS A 28 2.48 -14.52 1.57
N VAL A 29 3.47 -15.26 1.04
CA VAL A 29 3.29 -16.14 -0.12
C VAL A 29 2.41 -17.34 0.25
N PHE A 30 2.61 -17.95 1.42
CA PHE A 30 1.77 -19.04 1.91
C PHE A 30 0.31 -18.60 2.03
N GLY A 31 0.03 -17.42 2.60
CA GLY A 31 -1.31 -16.86 2.68
C GLY A 31 -1.96 -16.71 1.31
N LEU A 32 -1.23 -16.22 0.29
CA LEU A 32 -1.73 -16.12 -1.08
C LEU A 32 -2.04 -17.50 -1.70
N ILE A 33 -1.15 -18.48 -1.51
CA ILE A 33 -1.39 -19.85 -2.00
C ILE A 33 -2.59 -20.48 -1.30
N MET A 34 -2.74 -20.31 0.02
CA MET A 34 -3.90 -20.78 0.77
C MET A 34 -5.20 -20.09 0.31
N THR A 35 -5.14 -18.82 -0.06
CA THR A 35 -6.27 -18.10 -0.65
C THR A 35 -6.69 -18.75 -1.97
N SER A 36 -5.72 -19.19 -2.79
CA SER A 36 -6.00 -19.82 -4.09
C SER A 36 -6.78 -21.14 -4.00
N ILE A 37 -6.72 -21.84 -2.87
CA ILE A 37 -7.40 -23.13 -2.67
C ILE A 37 -8.61 -23.03 -1.71
N SER A 38 -8.88 -21.83 -1.20
CA SER A 38 -9.97 -21.60 -0.25
C SER A 38 -11.33 -21.73 -0.95
N LYS A 39 -12.25 -22.45 -0.31
CA LYS A 39 -13.62 -22.68 -0.80
C LYS A 39 -14.67 -21.89 -0.03
N THR A 40 -14.36 -21.50 1.21
CA THR A 40 -15.29 -20.76 2.07
C THR A 40 -14.74 -19.40 2.47
N TYR A 41 -15.65 -18.45 2.74
CA TYR A 41 -15.26 -17.07 3.06
C TYR A 41 -14.32 -16.98 4.28
N TYR A 42 -14.56 -17.78 5.32
CA TYR A 42 -13.69 -17.80 6.50
C TYR A 42 -12.25 -18.22 6.16
N GLN A 43 -12.05 -19.17 5.24
CA GLN A 43 -10.71 -19.59 4.80
C GLN A 43 -9.99 -18.45 4.06
N ILE A 44 -10.72 -17.69 3.22
CA ILE A 44 -10.20 -16.50 2.53
C ILE A 44 -9.82 -15.43 3.57
N LEU A 45 -10.69 -15.19 4.56
CA LEU A 45 -10.44 -14.21 5.61
C LEU A 45 -9.19 -14.57 6.42
N LEU A 46 -9.05 -15.84 6.84
CA LEU A 46 -7.89 -16.29 7.61
C LEU A 46 -6.59 -16.20 6.79
N SER A 47 -6.64 -16.61 5.52
CA SER A 47 -5.47 -16.61 4.64
C SER A 47 -5.01 -15.20 4.24
N GLN A 48 -5.94 -14.28 3.94
CA GLN A 48 -5.63 -12.91 3.57
C GLN A 48 -5.42 -11.99 4.79
N ALA A 49 -6.41 -11.89 5.68
CA ALA A 49 -6.44 -10.89 6.74
C ALA A 49 -5.53 -11.22 7.93
N VAL A 50 -5.24 -12.51 8.16
CA VAL A 50 -4.34 -12.93 9.24
C VAL A 50 -3.00 -13.33 8.66
N CYS A 51 -2.94 -14.40 7.85
CA CYS A 51 -1.67 -14.97 7.42
C CYS A 51 -0.89 -14.03 6.47
N SER A 52 -1.50 -13.64 5.35
CA SER A 52 -0.84 -12.82 4.34
C SER A 52 -0.55 -11.40 4.86
N ALA A 53 -1.47 -10.81 5.64
CA ALA A 53 -1.28 -9.51 6.25
C ALA A 53 -0.16 -9.49 7.31
N THR A 54 -0.04 -10.54 8.12
CA THR A 54 1.09 -10.67 9.07
C THR A 54 2.40 -10.81 8.32
N GLY A 55 2.43 -11.63 7.26
CA GLY A 55 3.61 -11.76 6.41
C GLY A 55 4.04 -10.45 5.77
N ALA A 56 3.08 -9.68 5.23
CA ALA A 56 3.32 -8.38 4.63
C ALA A 56 3.92 -7.38 5.65
N GLU A 57 3.43 -7.38 6.89
CA GLU A 57 3.96 -6.52 7.96
C GLU A 57 5.43 -6.83 8.27
N LEU A 58 5.76 -8.11 8.45
CA LEU A 58 7.11 -8.54 8.79
C LEU A 58 8.13 -8.18 7.70
N VAL A 59 7.69 -8.18 6.43
CA VAL A 59 8.51 -7.71 5.31
C VAL A 59 8.63 -6.19 5.27
N PHE A 60 7.58 -5.46 5.65
CA PHE A 60 7.52 -4.00 5.57
C PHE A 60 8.39 -3.29 6.62
N SER A 61 8.39 -3.80 7.85
CA SER A 61 9.11 -3.23 9.00
C SER A 61 10.62 -2.95 8.75
N PRO A 62 11.45 -3.90 8.26
CA PRO A 62 12.89 -3.68 8.07
C PRO A 62 13.26 -2.70 6.95
N VAL A 63 12.32 -2.31 6.09
CA VAL A 63 12.61 -1.41 4.96
C VAL A 63 12.92 0.01 5.46
N PHE A 64 12.22 0.48 6.49
CA PHE A 64 12.39 1.84 7.02
C PHE A 64 13.73 2.08 7.70
N SER A 65 14.35 1.01 8.20
CA SER A 65 15.62 1.05 8.92
C SER A 65 16.84 0.73 8.05
N SER A 66 16.64 0.47 6.75
CA SER A 66 17.73 0.04 5.87
C SER A 66 18.51 1.21 5.25
N PHE A 67 17.96 2.42 5.22
CA PHE A 67 18.59 3.58 4.59
C PHE A 67 19.17 4.56 5.61
N LEU A 68 20.46 4.92 5.48
CA LEU A 68 21.13 5.94 6.31
C LEU A 68 21.32 7.28 5.59
N LYS A 69 21.67 7.24 4.29
CA LYS A 69 22.00 8.41 3.48
C LYS A 69 20.86 8.66 2.49
N LYS A 70 20.45 9.92 2.31
CA LYS A 70 19.31 10.31 1.45
C LYS A 70 17.99 9.56 1.80
N ARG A 71 17.71 9.40 3.09
CA ARG A 71 16.55 8.63 3.63
C ARG A 71 15.21 8.99 2.97
N GLY A 72 14.89 10.28 2.86
CA GLY A 72 13.63 10.73 2.26
C GLY A 72 13.45 10.27 0.81
N ALA A 73 14.49 10.39 -0.02
CA ALA A 73 14.44 9.95 -1.41
C ALA A 73 14.35 8.42 -1.53
N ALA A 74 15.07 7.68 -0.69
CA ALA A 74 15.01 6.21 -0.67
C ALA A 74 13.63 5.70 -0.22
N LEU A 75 13.07 6.28 0.85
CA LEU A 75 11.71 5.96 1.32
C LEU A 75 10.64 6.36 0.31
N GLY A 76 10.82 7.47 -0.41
CA GLY A 76 9.96 7.87 -1.52
C GLY A 76 9.96 6.85 -2.66
N LEU A 77 11.15 6.31 -3.02
CA LEU A 77 11.26 5.25 -4.03
C LEU A 77 10.64 3.93 -3.58
N VAL A 78 10.84 3.55 -2.31
CA VAL A 78 10.15 2.39 -1.71
C VAL A 78 8.64 2.57 -1.77
N ALA A 79 8.15 3.75 -1.36
CA ALA A 79 6.72 4.06 -1.40
C ALA A 79 6.18 4.04 -2.85
N ALA A 80 6.94 4.52 -3.84
CA ALA A 80 6.58 4.43 -5.26
C ALA A 80 6.39 2.98 -5.74
N GLY A 81 7.17 2.03 -5.22
CA GLY A 81 7.01 0.60 -5.53
C GLY A 81 5.61 0.05 -5.19
N SER A 82 5.01 0.50 -4.10
CA SER A 82 3.64 0.13 -3.73
C SER A 82 2.60 0.66 -4.72
N SER A 83 2.80 1.87 -5.29
CA SER A 83 1.94 2.40 -6.35
C SER A 83 2.03 1.56 -7.62
N LEU A 84 3.25 1.15 -8.01
CA LEU A 84 3.45 0.28 -9.16
C LEU A 84 2.77 -1.08 -8.97
N GLY A 85 2.91 -1.70 -7.80
CA GLY A 85 2.19 -2.92 -7.45
C GLY A 85 0.66 -2.74 -7.53
N GLY A 86 0.15 -1.63 -7.00
CA GLY A 86 -1.27 -1.29 -7.04
C GLY A 86 -1.84 -1.06 -8.45
N VAL A 87 -0.99 -0.89 -9.47
CA VAL A 87 -1.38 -0.90 -10.89
C VAL A 87 -1.23 -2.30 -11.47
N ALA A 88 -0.10 -2.96 -11.21
CA ALA A 88 0.23 -4.26 -11.80
C ALA A 88 -0.74 -5.37 -11.38
N PHE A 89 -1.08 -5.49 -10.09
CA PHE A 89 -1.96 -6.58 -9.61
C PHE A 89 -3.40 -6.47 -10.13
N PRO A 90 -4.08 -5.31 -10.08
CA PRO A 90 -5.43 -5.23 -10.63
C PRO A 90 -5.45 -5.48 -12.14
N VAL A 91 -4.48 -4.95 -12.90
CA VAL A 91 -4.36 -5.21 -14.35
C VAL A 91 -4.19 -6.71 -14.60
N LEU A 92 -3.30 -7.38 -13.86
CA LEU A 92 -3.10 -8.82 -13.95
C LEU A 92 -4.41 -9.57 -13.67
N ILE A 93 -5.09 -9.26 -12.57
CA ILE A 93 -6.34 -9.94 -12.17
C ILE A 93 -7.45 -9.73 -13.21
N ILE A 94 -7.68 -8.49 -13.66
CA ILE A 94 -8.74 -8.15 -14.64
C ILE A 94 -8.57 -8.96 -15.94
N ASN A 95 -7.32 -9.13 -16.40
CA ASN A 95 -7.04 -9.79 -17.66
C ASN A 95 -6.92 -11.32 -17.55
N LEU A 96 -6.51 -11.82 -16.39
CA LEU A 96 -6.19 -13.22 -16.18
C LEU A 96 -7.37 -14.02 -15.60
N LEU A 97 -8.17 -13.39 -14.73
CA LEU A 97 -9.34 -14.03 -14.11
C LEU A 97 -10.34 -14.62 -15.14
N PRO A 98 -10.64 -13.95 -16.27
CA PRO A 98 -11.52 -14.51 -17.30
C PRO A 98 -10.91 -15.67 -18.09
N ARG A 99 -9.59 -15.91 -17.98
CA ARG A 99 -8.85 -16.87 -18.83
C ARG A 99 -8.46 -18.15 -18.10
N VAL A 100 -8.07 -18.07 -16.83
CA VAL A 100 -7.45 -19.21 -16.11
C VAL A 100 -8.09 -19.52 -14.76
N ASP A 101 -9.21 -18.90 -14.39
CA ASP A 101 -9.90 -19.02 -13.09
C ASP A 101 -9.25 -18.25 -11.92
N PHE A 102 -9.97 -18.20 -10.80
CA PHE A 102 -9.56 -17.50 -9.58
C PHE A 102 -8.29 -18.11 -8.96
N SER A 103 -8.23 -19.43 -8.85
CA SER A 103 -7.12 -20.13 -8.20
C SER A 103 -5.81 -19.87 -8.91
N TRP A 104 -5.76 -20.00 -10.23
CA TRP A 104 -4.54 -19.72 -10.99
C TRP A 104 -4.22 -18.23 -11.05
N THR A 105 -5.22 -17.34 -11.10
CA THR A 105 -4.99 -15.89 -11.05
C THR A 105 -4.26 -15.47 -9.76
N ILE A 106 -4.69 -15.98 -8.61
CA ILE A 106 -4.03 -15.69 -7.32
C ILE A 106 -2.63 -16.32 -7.25
N ARG A 107 -2.43 -17.53 -7.80
CA ARG A 107 -1.10 -18.15 -7.89
C ARG A 107 -0.14 -17.34 -8.75
N CYS A 108 -0.59 -16.81 -9.88
CA CYS A 108 0.22 -15.92 -10.71
C CYS A 108 0.62 -14.64 -9.95
N CYS A 109 -0.27 -14.08 -9.13
CA CYS A 109 0.07 -12.96 -8.24
C CYS A 109 1.17 -13.37 -7.23
N ALA A 110 1.04 -14.55 -6.62
CA ALA A 110 2.03 -15.07 -5.68
C ALA A 110 3.39 -15.32 -6.35
N PHE A 111 3.41 -15.86 -7.57
CA PHE A 111 4.63 -16.08 -8.36
C PHE A 111 5.27 -14.79 -8.86
N MET A 112 4.51 -13.71 -8.99
CA MET A 112 5.07 -12.38 -9.25
C MET A 112 5.73 -11.79 -7.99
N ILE A 113 5.14 -12.02 -6.82
CA ILE A 113 5.64 -11.49 -5.54
C ILE A 113 6.88 -12.23 -5.04
N LEU A 114 6.87 -13.57 -5.12
CA LEU A 114 7.93 -14.42 -4.59
C LEU A 114 9.35 -14.03 -5.06
N PRO A 115 9.67 -13.87 -6.36
CA PRO A 115 11.01 -13.50 -6.79
C PRO A 115 11.44 -12.12 -6.30
N LEU A 116 10.50 -11.17 -6.19
CA LEU A 116 10.78 -9.84 -5.65
C LEU A 116 11.13 -9.91 -4.16
N LEU A 117 10.41 -10.74 -3.40
CA LEU A 117 10.70 -10.96 -1.98
C LEU A 117 12.00 -11.75 -1.78
N LEU A 118 12.27 -12.76 -2.60
CA LEU A 118 13.55 -13.48 -2.56
C LEU A 118 14.71 -12.53 -2.83
N PHE A 119 14.61 -11.68 -3.85
CA PHE A 119 15.61 -10.63 -4.09
C PHE A 119 15.75 -9.69 -2.90
N ALA A 120 14.64 -9.24 -2.30
CA ALA A 120 14.67 -8.40 -1.11
C ALA A 120 15.38 -9.08 0.07
N ASN A 121 15.19 -10.38 0.31
CA ASN A 121 15.88 -11.12 1.36
C ASN A 121 17.41 -11.09 1.21
N PHE A 122 17.91 -11.10 -0.02
CA PHE A 122 19.35 -11.02 -0.30
C PHE A 122 19.87 -9.58 -0.35
N ALA A 123 19.07 -8.64 -0.85
CA ALA A 123 19.49 -7.26 -1.09
C ALA A 123 19.36 -6.35 0.14
N LEU A 124 18.42 -6.62 1.06
CA LEU A 124 18.25 -5.79 2.25
C LEU A 124 19.37 -6.08 3.26
N LYS A 125 20.08 -5.02 3.66
CA LYS A 125 21.03 -5.04 4.76
C LYS A 125 20.66 -3.93 5.73
N SER A 126 20.33 -4.26 6.98
CA SER A 126 20.04 -3.23 7.98
C SER A 126 21.30 -2.44 8.29
N SER A 127 21.22 -1.11 8.25
CA SER A 127 22.35 -0.23 8.52
C SER A 127 22.21 0.56 9.84
N ILE A 128 21.19 0.30 10.66
CA ILE A 128 20.92 1.10 11.88
C ILE A 128 21.17 0.26 13.15
N LYS A 129 21.80 0.88 14.16
CA LYS A 129 21.86 0.35 15.53
C LYS A 129 20.49 0.52 16.21
N PRO A 130 19.96 -0.49 16.91
CA PRO A 130 18.64 -0.43 17.55
C PRO A 130 18.46 0.85 18.37
N GLN A 131 17.35 1.57 18.14
CA GLN A 131 16.99 2.74 18.92
C GLN A 131 15.55 2.58 19.39
N LYS A 132 15.34 2.71 20.70
CA LYS A 132 14.00 2.67 21.30
C LYS A 132 13.19 3.83 20.74
N ARG A 133 12.07 3.52 20.07
CA ARG A 133 11.09 4.50 19.61
C ARG A 133 9.78 4.32 20.37
N PRO A 134 9.03 5.41 20.62
CA PRO A 134 7.70 5.30 21.19
C PRO A 134 6.78 4.50 20.26
N ILE A 135 5.83 3.77 20.85
CA ILE A 135 4.78 3.06 20.12
C ILE A 135 3.81 4.09 19.58
N GLU A 136 3.74 4.22 18.24
CA GLU A 136 2.88 5.20 17.59
C GLU A 136 1.64 4.51 17.01
N PHE A 137 0.46 4.88 17.53
CA PHE A 137 -0.84 4.45 17.01
C PHE A 137 -1.45 5.58 16.18
N VAL A 138 -1.13 5.62 14.89
CA VAL A 138 -1.71 6.63 13.98
C VAL A 138 -2.64 5.94 13.00
N ALA A 139 -3.92 6.22 13.19
CA ALA A 139 -5.03 5.60 12.49
C ALA A 139 -5.23 6.23 11.09
N PHE A 140 -4.75 5.56 10.05
CA PHE A 140 -5.06 5.87 8.63
C PHE A 140 -6.41 5.32 8.14
N TRP A 141 -7.45 5.31 8.96
CA TRP A 141 -8.65 4.52 8.66
C TRP A 141 -9.50 5.15 7.53
N GLY A 142 -9.56 6.48 7.48
CA GLY A 142 -10.38 7.19 6.48
C GLY A 142 -9.83 7.14 5.05
N MET A 143 -8.50 7.01 4.88
CA MET A 143 -7.91 7.06 3.54
C MET A 143 -8.18 5.82 2.70
N PHE A 144 -8.44 4.65 3.31
CA PHE A 144 -8.67 3.40 2.60
C PHE A 144 -10.11 3.24 2.10
N ILE A 145 -11.05 4.03 2.62
CA ILE A 145 -12.47 3.94 2.25
C ILE A 145 -12.66 4.12 0.73
N PRO A 146 -12.12 5.18 0.09
CA PRO A 146 -12.30 5.33 -1.35
C PRO A 146 -11.61 4.22 -2.15
N PHE A 147 -10.43 3.75 -1.73
CA PHE A 147 -9.73 2.65 -2.42
C PHE A 147 -10.56 1.36 -2.44
N THR A 148 -11.23 1.03 -1.34
CA THR A 148 -12.02 -0.19 -1.21
C THR A 148 -13.36 -0.09 -1.92
N PHE A 149 -14.04 1.06 -1.82
CA PHE A 149 -15.45 1.17 -2.22
C PHE A 149 -15.68 1.86 -3.56
N ILE A 150 -14.67 2.47 -4.20
CA ILE A 150 -14.87 3.19 -5.47
C ILE A 150 -15.41 2.31 -6.60
N VAL A 151 -14.99 1.05 -6.68
CA VAL A 151 -15.48 0.11 -7.70
C VAL A 151 -16.95 -0.23 -7.44
N ALA A 152 -17.29 -0.54 -6.18
CA ALA A 152 -18.67 -0.82 -5.79
C ALA A 152 -19.58 0.39 -6.05
N TYR A 153 -19.13 1.59 -5.65
CA TYR A 153 -19.83 2.85 -5.92
C TYR A 153 -20.09 3.06 -7.41
N ALA A 154 -19.05 2.90 -8.24
CA ALA A 154 -19.13 3.02 -9.69
C ALA A 154 -20.14 2.04 -10.30
N THR A 155 -20.14 0.78 -9.86
CA THR A 155 -21.08 -0.23 -10.37
C THR A 155 -22.53 0.06 -10.02
N VAL A 156 -22.82 0.60 -8.83
CA VAL A 156 -24.18 1.00 -8.43
C VAL A 156 -24.67 2.21 -9.25
N HIS A 157 -23.77 3.10 -9.66
CA HIS A 157 -24.08 4.25 -10.51
C HIS A 157 -24.01 3.94 -12.01
N SER A 158 -24.31 2.69 -12.39
CA SER A 158 -24.45 2.22 -13.77
C SER A 158 -23.17 2.31 -14.62
N MET A 159 -21.99 2.41 -14.01
CA MET A 159 -20.73 2.29 -14.74
C MET A 159 -20.48 0.85 -15.14
N SER A 160 -19.99 0.64 -16.37
CA SER A 160 -19.59 -0.69 -16.83
C SER A 160 -18.58 -1.32 -15.86
N PRO A 161 -18.79 -2.56 -15.39
CA PRO A 161 -17.85 -3.26 -14.50
C PRO A 161 -16.42 -3.33 -15.05
N HIS A 162 -16.29 -3.42 -16.38
CA HIS A 162 -14.99 -3.40 -17.04
C HIS A 162 -14.25 -2.09 -16.78
N ILE A 163 -14.92 -0.95 -16.88
CA ILE A 163 -14.30 0.37 -16.66
C ILE A 163 -14.08 0.62 -15.16
N ALA A 164 -15.04 0.21 -14.32
CA ALA A 164 -14.99 0.41 -12.87
C ALA A 164 -13.76 -0.25 -12.22
N GLN A 165 -13.36 -1.44 -12.69
CA GLN A 165 -12.18 -2.15 -12.18
C GLN A 165 -10.86 -1.40 -12.43
N TYR A 166 -10.77 -0.57 -13.48
CA TYR A 166 -9.59 0.27 -13.77
C TYR A 166 -9.50 1.53 -12.90
N LEU A 167 -10.54 1.89 -12.13
CA LEU A 167 -10.48 3.04 -11.22
C LEU A 167 -9.40 2.86 -10.15
N VAL A 168 -9.22 1.63 -9.66
CA VAL A 168 -8.16 1.28 -8.71
C VAL A 168 -6.77 1.45 -9.34
N CYS A 169 -6.62 1.08 -10.61
CA CYS A 169 -5.38 1.29 -11.36
C CYS A 169 -5.08 2.80 -11.50
N THR A 170 -6.11 3.59 -11.83
CA THR A 170 -5.98 5.04 -12.04
C THR A 170 -5.56 5.75 -10.74
N LEU A 171 -6.17 5.36 -9.61
CA LEU A 171 -5.82 5.83 -8.27
C LEU A 171 -4.36 5.52 -7.91
N ASN A 172 -3.92 4.28 -8.12
CA ASN A 172 -2.56 3.88 -7.78
C ASN A 172 -1.52 4.52 -8.71
N ALA A 173 -1.83 4.66 -10.00
CA ALA A 173 -0.96 5.32 -10.97
C ALA A 173 -0.72 6.80 -10.60
N THR A 174 -1.78 7.53 -10.26
CA THR A 174 -1.68 8.94 -9.86
C THR A 174 -1.08 9.12 -8.46
N SER A 175 -1.21 8.13 -7.58
CA SER A 175 -0.51 8.11 -6.30
C SER A 175 1.02 8.09 -6.44
N LEU A 176 1.58 7.67 -7.56
CA LEU A 176 3.02 7.78 -7.82
C LEU A 176 3.48 9.25 -7.80
N LEU A 177 2.68 10.14 -8.40
CA LEU A 177 2.93 11.59 -8.37
C LEU A 177 2.77 12.14 -6.95
N GLY A 178 1.73 11.68 -6.24
CA GLY A 178 1.48 12.03 -4.83
C GLY A 178 2.63 11.67 -3.88
N ARG A 179 3.32 10.54 -4.16
CA ARG A 179 4.44 10.03 -3.37
C ARG A 179 5.80 10.61 -3.78
N THR A 180 5.85 11.52 -4.75
CA THR A 180 7.11 12.10 -5.26
C THR A 180 7.09 13.62 -5.23
N VAL A 181 6.14 14.26 -5.91
CA VAL A 181 6.10 15.73 -6.08
C VAL A 181 5.82 16.46 -4.76
N PRO A 182 4.75 16.14 -4.00
CA PRO A 182 4.50 16.77 -2.70
C PRO A 182 5.64 16.59 -1.70
N ASN A 183 6.32 15.44 -1.69
CA ASN A 183 7.48 15.21 -0.83
C ASN A 183 8.65 16.15 -1.16
N ALA A 184 8.96 16.32 -2.45
CA ALA A 184 10.00 17.24 -2.88
C ALA A 184 9.67 18.71 -2.54
N ILE A 185 8.39 19.07 -2.54
CA ILE A 185 7.92 20.41 -2.12
C ILE A 185 7.99 20.55 -0.59
N ALA A 186 7.66 19.50 0.15
CA ALA A 186 7.68 19.47 1.62
C ALA A 186 9.07 19.71 2.22
N ASP A 187 10.13 19.38 1.47
CA ASP A 187 11.51 19.70 1.85
C ASP A 187 11.79 21.21 1.88
N LYS A 188 11.03 22.03 1.14
CA LYS A 188 11.19 23.49 1.07
C LYS A 188 10.17 24.26 1.89
N VAL A 189 8.91 23.80 1.89
CA VAL A 189 7.76 24.54 2.47
C VAL A 189 7.37 24.01 3.85
N GLY A 190 7.98 22.91 4.29
CA GLY A 190 7.69 22.26 5.57
C GLY A 190 6.68 21.12 5.42
N HIS A 191 6.96 20.00 6.09
CA HIS A 191 6.22 18.76 5.94
C HIS A 191 4.79 18.85 6.50
N PHE A 192 4.61 19.54 7.63
CA PHE A 192 3.27 19.79 8.22
C PHE A 192 2.38 20.64 7.30
N ASN A 193 2.94 21.69 6.70
CA ASN A 193 2.18 22.57 5.81
C ASN A 193 1.65 21.81 4.60
N VAL A 194 2.49 20.97 3.98
CA VAL A 194 2.08 20.14 2.84
C VAL A 194 1.04 19.10 3.25
N MET A 195 1.17 18.46 4.42
CA MET A 195 0.15 17.52 4.91
C MET A 195 -1.21 18.18 5.11
N ILE A 196 -1.27 19.38 5.69
CA ILE A 196 -2.54 20.09 5.91
C ILE A 196 -3.20 20.40 4.56
N VAL A 197 -2.45 20.90 3.59
CA VAL A 197 -2.96 21.21 2.24
C VAL A 197 -3.46 19.96 1.53
N MET A 198 -2.70 18.87 1.56
CA MET A 198 -3.12 17.60 0.95
C MET A 198 -4.31 16.97 1.69
N GLY A 199 -4.38 17.11 3.01
CA GLY A 199 -5.54 16.70 3.80
C GLY A 199 -6.80 17.45 3.38
N ALA A 200 -6.74 18.78 3.33
CA ALA A 200 -7.84 19.63 2.89
C ALA A 200 -8.29 19.31 1.46
N LEU A 201 -7.34 19.14 0.54
CA LEU A 201 -7.61 18.73 -0.84
C LEU A 201 -8.35 17.39 -0.89
N THR A 202 -7.91 16.40 -0.11
CA THR A 202 -8.57 15.09 -0.01
C THR A 202 -10.02 15.22 0.43
N SER A 203 -10.27 16.00 1.50
CA SER A 203 -11.62 16.24 2.02
C SER A 203 -12.52 16.93 0.99
N ILE A 204 -12.00 17.93 0.27
CA ILE A 204 -12.74 18.62 -0.79
C ILE A 204 -13.09 17.66 -1.92
N LEU A 205 -12.14 16.85 -2.39
CA LEU A 205 -12.38 15.88 -3.47
C LEU A 205 -13.45 14.84 -3.09
N ILE A 206 -13.43 14.34 -1.85
CA ILE A 206 -14.46 13.41 -1.37
C ILE A 206 -15.83 14.09 -1.34
N LEU A 207 -15.94 15.25 -0.70
CA LEU A 207 -17.21 15.90 -0.43
C LEU A 207 -17.84 16.53 -1.68
N ARG A 208 -17.03 17.09 -2.57
CA ARG A 208 -17.51 17.86 -3.73
C ARG A 208 -17.48 17.10 -5.04
N LEU A 209 -16.61 16.09 -5.18
CA LEU A 209 -16.47 15.36 -6.42
C LEU A 209 -16.97 13.92 -6.31
N TRP A 210 -16.58 13.17 -5.28
CA TRP A 210 -16.97 11.76 -5.18
C TRP A 210 -18.44 11.58 -4.79
N LEU A 211 -18.86 12.09 -3.63
CA LEU A 211 -20.22 11.89 -3.13
C LEU A 211 -21.34 12.36 -4.08
N PRO A 212 -21.23 13.50 -4.79
CA PRO A 212 -22.25 13.93 -5.74
C PRO A 212 -22.05 13.40 -7.17
N SER A 213 -21.00 12.61 -7.44
CA SER A 213 -20.72 12.17 -8.80
C SER A 213 -21.76 11.18 -9.33
N THR A 214 -22.40 11.54 -10.43
CA THR A 214 -23.26 10.64 -11.21
C THR A 214 -22.69 10.53 -12.63
N GLY A 215 -22.25 9.32 -13.01
CA GLY A 215 -21.70 9.03 -14.33
C GLY A 215 -20.18 8.81 -14.39
N ASN A 216 -19.70 8.36 -15.55
CA ASN A 216 -18.33 7.83 -15.68
C ASN A 216 -17.24 8.90 -15.55
N ALA A 217 -17.39 10.03 -16.25
CA ALA A 217 -16.39 11.10 -16.27
C ALA A 217 -16.04 11.68 -14.89
N PRO A 218 -16.99 12.10 -14.03
CA PRO A 218 -16.66 12.68 -12.72
C PRO A 218 -16.02 11.65 -11.78
N VAL A 219 -16.40 10.37 -11.85
CA VAL A 219 -15.80 9.32 -11.03
C VAL A 219 -14.37 9.00 -11.47
N ILE A 220 -14.10 8.98 -12.78
CA ILE A 220 -12.74 8.80 -13.31
C ILE A 220 -11.87 10.01 -12.94
N LEU A 221 -12.40 11.22 -13.04
CA LEU A 221 -11.70 12.44 -12.62
C LEU A 221 -11.39 12.41 -11.13
N PHE A 222 -12.33 11.99 -10.30
CA PHE A 222 -12.08 11.76 -8.88
C PHE A 222 -10.97 10.74 -8.65
N ALA A 223 -11.01 9.58 -9.32
CA ALA A 223 -9.97 8.57 -9.20
C ALA A 223 -8.58 9.10 -9.57
N ALA A 224 -8.49 9.96 -10.59
CA ALA A 224 -7.23 10.57 -11.01
C ALA A 224 -6.71 11.63 -10.03
N LEU A 225 -7.57 12.48 -9.50
CA LEU A 225 -7.18 13.55 -8.58
C LEU A 225 -6.94 13.03 -7.16
N PHE A 226 -7.79 12.11 -6.71
CA PHE A 226 -7.73 11.58 -5.36
C PHE A 226 -6.44 10.81 -5.13
N GLY A 227 -5.89 10.07 -6.10
CA GLY A 227 -4.66 9.29 -5.87
C GLY A 227 -3.45 10.12 -5.41
N VAL A 228 -3.35 11.38 -5.86
CA VAL A 228 -2.23 12.28 -5.52
C VAL A 228 -2.21 12.64 -4.03
N SER A 229 -3.37 12.85 -3.42
CA SER A 229 -3.46 13.51 -2.11
C SER A 229 -3.11 12.58 -0.92
N PRO A 230 -3.69 11.36 -0.78
CA PRO A 230 -3.29 10.36 0.21
C PRO A 230 -1.88 9.84 -0.04
N GLY A 231 -1.42 9.80 -1.31
CA GLY A 231 -0.07 9.41 -1.67
C GLY A 231 0.99 10.23 -0.93
N ALA A 232 0.77 11.53 -0.80
CA ALA A 232 1.65 12.43 -0.05
C ALA A 232 1.65 12.12 1.46
N GLY A 233 0.48 11.86 2.05
CA GLY A 233 0.33 11.58 3.48
C GLY A 233 1.13 10.36 3.93
N ILE A 234 1.07 9.25 3.19
CA ILE A 234 1.77 8.00 3.53
C ILE A 234 3.28 8.21 3.57
N SER A 235 3.84 8.98 2.63
CA SER A 235 5.29 9.19 2.52
C SER A 235 5.84 10.28 3.44
N LEU A 236 5.04 11.30 3.79
CA LEU A 236 5.46 12.38 4.68
C LEU A 236 5.45 11.97 6.15
N THR A 237 4.59 11.03 6.52
CA THR A 237 4.36 10.63 7.92
C THR A 237 5.63 10.11 8.60
N PRO A 238 6.40 9.16 8.04
CA PRO A 238 7.67 8.72 8.65
C PRO A 238 8.73 9.82 8.75
N ALA A 239 8.72 10.79 7.83
CA ALA A 239 9.70 11.88 7.80
C ALA A 239 9.43 12.96 8.86
N LEU A 240 8.17 13.13 9.27
CA LEU A 240 7.77 14.03 10.35
C LEU A 240 8.19 13.49 11.71
N TYR A 241 7.93 12.21 11.98
CA TYR A 241 8.30 11.60 13.25
C TYR A 241 9.80 11.49 13.45
N ALA A 242 10.58 11.36 12.37
CA ALA A 242 12.04 11.36 12.46
C ALA A 242 12.65 12.72 12.87
N LYS A 243 11.87 13.82 12.87
CA LYS A 243 12.31 15.16 13.28
C LYS A 243 11.89 15.55 14.70
N LEU A 244 11.02 14.77 15.33
CA LEU A 244 10.62 14.90 16.74
C LEU A 244 11.58 14.12 17.63
#